data_AF-A0A094IN30-F1
#
_entry.id   AF-A0A094IN30-F1
#
_cell.length_a   1.000
_cell.length_b   1.000
_cell.length_c   1.000
_cell.angle_alpha   90.00
_cell.angle_beta   90.00
_cell.angle_gamma   90.00
#
_symmetry.space_group_name_H-M   'P 1'
#
loop_
_entity.id
_entity.type
_entity.pdbx_description
1 polymer ?
#
loop_
_entity_poly.entity_id
_entity_poly.type
_entity_poly.pdbx_seq_one_letter_code
_entity_poly.pdbx_strand_id
1 'polypeptide(L)'
;MATLGSALTPPSQLVLRHAQQFAGAQLLAVNPPDEQWRSELDVVASWHLHAGWFRAWQQLGAAHVFAATAPPTTATAAVLWLPKEKKLTDYLLQALAGVLPSGAKLWIVGEKRSGIKSIHKQIGDPWTPPQKIADGHHSTLLCCELTQQQRPVALKDFCHYSELPQPGLTPLKLASYPGVFAFPSIDEGSRMLLQHLPTLRPGKVLDFACGHGVLGAWLQRQQPELQVSYLDVSAMALAACAETLRCNELTGEFIAADELSTKLPSYDTIVSHPPFHTGQKTDYSIGQQFLRSAREHLTSNGELWLVANRFLPWSELITDSFGHCERVVQDNKFAVYRARRGRR
;
A
#
# COMPACT_ATOMS: atom_id res chain seq x y z
N MET A 1 -16.08 -20.97 -24.21
CA MET A 1 -15.03 -19.96 -24.43
C MET A 1 -15.51 -18.62 -23.90
N ALA A 2 -15.50 -18.47 -22.57
CA ALA A 2 -15.89 -17.22 -21.91
C ALA A 2 -14.73 -16.22 -21.98
N THR A 3 -15.10 -14.99 -22.28
CA THR A 3 -14.28 -13.79 -22.52
C THR A 3 -13.28 -13.48 -21.40
N LEU A 4 -12.03 -13.21 -21.83
CA LEU A 4 -10.88 -12.73 -21.06
C LEU A 4 -11.25 -11.61 -20.07
N GLY A 5 -11.22 -11.92 -18.77
CA GLY A 5 -11.11 -10.93 -17.71
C GLY A 5 -9.64 -10.64 -17.41
N SER A 6 -9.27 -9.36 -17.51
CA SER A 6 -7.95 -8.76 -17.21
C SER A 6 -6.82 -9.04 -18.22
N ALA A 7 -6.47 -8.02 -19.02
CA ALA A 7 -5.21 -8.05 -19.76
C ALA A 7 -4.06 -7.88 -18.77
N LEU A 8 -3.27 -8.96 -18.56
CA LEU A 8 -2.05 -8.97 -17.76
C LEU A 8 -1.28 -7.64 -17.85
N THR A 9 -0.73 -7.15 -16.74
CA THR A 9 0.15 -5.98 -16.79
C THR A 9 1.35 -6.23 -17.72
N PRO A 10 1.93 -5.19 -18.35
CA PRO A 10 3.08 -5.37 -19.23
C PRO A 10 4.27 -6.12 -18.60
N PRO A 11 4.61 -5.90 -17.30
CA PRO A 11 5.58 -6.76 -16.59
C PRO A 11 5.20 -8.24 -16.57
N SER A 12 3.96 -8.57 -16.21
CA SER A 12 3.49 -9.97 -16.14
C SER A 12 3.45 -10.64 -17.53
N GLN A 13 3.08 -9.90 -18.57
CA GLN A 13 3.18 -10.39 -19.96
C GLN A 13 4.63 -10.71 -20.35
N LEU A 14 5.59 -9.89 -19.93
CA LEU A 14 7.00 -10.11 -20.22
C LEU A 14 7.52 -11.35 -19.50
N VAL A 15 7.15 -11.56 -18.23
CA VAL A 15 7.48 -12.80 -17.49
C VAL A 15 6.97 -14.02 -18.24
N LEU A 16 5.70 -14.02 -18.65
CA LEU A 16 5.09 -15.17 -19.31
C LEU A 16 5.74 -15.48 -20.67
N ARG A 17 6.08 -14.47 -21.48
CA ARG A 17 6.78 -14.66 -22.77
C ARG A 17 8.17 -15.28 -22.63
N HIS A 18 8.74 -15.23 -21.44
CA HIS A 18 10.07 -15.77 -21.13
C HIS A 18 10.01 -16.90 -20.11
N ALA A 19 8.88 -17.63 -20.03
CA ALA A 19 8.66 -18.72 -19.08
C ALA A 19 9.80 -19.78 -19.05
N GLN A 20 10.43 -20.05 -20.20
CA GLN A 20 11.57 -20.99 -20.27
C GLN A 20 12.78 -20.58 -19.41
N GLN A 21 12.92 -19.29 -19.06
CA GLN A 21 14.01 -18.81 -18.21
C GLN A 21 13.88 -19.31 -16.75
N PHE A 22 12.67 -19.67 -16.34
CA PHE A 22 12.34 -20.10 -14.99
C PHE A 22 12.26 -21.64 -14.85
N ALA A 23 12.51 -22.38 -15.94
CA ALA A 23 12.36 -23.83 -15.95
C ALA A 23 13.24 -24.50 -14.87
N GLY A 24 12.63 -25.39 -14.08
CA GLY A 24 13.29 -26.13 -13.00
C GLY A 24 13.47 -25.36 -11.69
N ALA A 25 12.99 -24.11 -11.60
CA ALA A 25 13.03 -23.33 -10.37
C ALA A 25 11.69 -23.39 -9.62
N GLN A 26 11.76 -23.58 -8.31
CA GLN A 26 10.60 -23.45 -7.42
C GLN A 26 10.51 -22.00 -6.95
N LEU A 27 9.53 -21.26 -7.45
CA LEU A 27 9.49 -19.80 -7.36
C LEU A 27 8.73 -19.30 -6.14
N LEU A 28 9.33 -18.34 -5.44
CA LEU A 28 8.62 -17.36 -4.64
C LEU A 28 8.19 -16.19 -5.52
N ALA A 29 6.89 -15.99 -5.72
CA ALA A 29 6.36 -14.81 -6.41
C ALA A 29 6.24 -13.63 -5.44
N VAL A 30 6.97 -12.55 -5.70
CA VAL A 30 7.07 -11.40 -4.80
C VAL A 30 6.38 -10.20 -5.42
N ASN A 31 5.33 -9.76 -4.73
CA ASN A 31 4.50 -8.62 -5.06
C ASN A 31 3.85 -8.66 -6.48
N PRO A 32 3.38 -9.82 -6.99
CA PRO A 32 2.80 -9.87 -8.32
C PRO A 32 1.43 -9.18 -8.37
N PRO A 33 1.15 -8.35 -9.41
CA PRO A 33 -0.11 -7.63 -9.53
C PRO A 33 -1.24 -8.46 -10.15
N ASP A 34 -0.89 -9.51 -10.89
CA ASP A 34 -1.80 -10.36 -11.65
C ASP A 34 -1.63 -11.82 -11.22
N GLU A 35 -2.68 -12.62 -11.28
CA GLU A 35 -2.69 -14.04 -10.93
C GLU A 35 -2.66 -14.98 -12.15
N GLN A 36 -3.05 -14.50 -13.34
CA GLN A 36 -3.34 -15.38 -14.50
C GLN A 36 -2.10 -16.06 -15.08
N TRP A 37 -0.88 -15.56 -14.82
CA TRP A 37 0.37 -16.17 -15.30
C TRP A 37 0.86 -17.32 -14.39
N ARG A 38 0.29 -17.46 -13.18
CA ARG A 38 0.77 -18.40 -12.15
C ARG A 38 0.79 -19.86 -12.62
N SER A 39 -0.22 -20.30 -13.37
CA SER A 39 -0.33 -21.70 -13.84
C SER A 39 0.79 -22.12 -14.79
N GLU A 40 1.47 -21.13 -15.36
CA GLU A 40 2.50 -21.33 -16.38
C GLU A 40 3.90 -21.48 -15.77
N LEU A 41 4.06 -21.21 -14.47
CA LEU A 41 5.33 -21.27 -13.74
C LEU A 41 5.19 -22.10 -12.44
N ASP A 42 6.28 -22.71 -11.98
CA ASP A 42 6.29 -23.51 -10.75
C ASP A 42 6.36 -22.61 -9.49
N VAL A 43 5.24 -21.96 -9.16
CA VAL A 43 5.12 -21.03 -8.03
C VAL A 43 4.69 -21.77 -6.76
N VAL A 44 5.66 -22.04 -5.87
CA VAL A 44 5.44 -22.75 -4.61
C VAL A 44 4.95 -21.86 -3.47
N ALA A 45 5.21 -20.55 -3.53
CA ALA A 45 4.76 -19.58 -2.54
C ALA A 45 4.60 -18.18 -3.16
N SER A 46 3.82 -17.31 -2.51
CA SER A 46 3.79 -15.88 -2.85
C SER A 46 3.81 -14.98 -1.62
N TRP A 47 4.41 -13.81 -1.82
CA TRP A 47 4.50 -12.75 -0.83
C TRP A 47 3.96 -11.44 -1.42
N HIS A 48 2.82 -10.99 -0.90
CA HIS A 48 2.12 -9.79 -1.36
C HIS A 48 2.25 -8.66 -0.34
N LEU A 49 2.51 -7.45 -0.84
CA LEU A 49 2.43 -6.22 -0.06
C LEU A 49 1.12 -5.48 -0.27
N HIS A 50 0.29 -5.92 -1.23
CA HIS A 50 -0.95 -5.25 -1.63
C HIS A 50 -2.15 -6.19 -1.42
N ALA A 51 -3.15 -5.75 -0.65
CA ALA A 51 -4.28 -6.57 -0.22
C ALA A 51 -5.17 -7.00 -1.41
N GLY A 52 -5.42 -6.11 -2.38
CA GLY A 52 -6.17 -6.45 -3.60
C GLY A 52 -5.53 -7.59 -4.41
N TRP A 53 -4.23 -7.48 -4.72
CA TRP A 53 -3.47 -8.52 -5.40
C TRP A 53 -3.46 -9.83 -4.60
N PHE A 54 -3.29 -9.76 -3.28
CA PHE A 54 -3.37 -10.94 -2.43
C PHE A 54 -4.74 -11.64 -2.52
N ARG A 55 -5.85 -10.88 -2.49
CA ARG A 55 -7.20 -11.45 -2.57
C ARG A 55 -7.44 -12.23 -3.87
N ALA A 56 -6.94 -11.72 -5.00
CA ALA A 56 -7.00 -12.42 -6.28
C ALA A 56 -6.28 -13.78 -6.24
N TRP A 57 -5.18 -13.85 -5.49
CA TRP A 57 -4.38 -15.07 -5.31
C TRP A 57 -4.94 -16.02 -4.24
N GLN A 58 -5.56 -15.51 -3.18
CA GLN A 58 -6.05 -16.30 -2.04
C GLN A 58 -7.06 -17.37 -2.45
N GLN A 59 -7.81 -17.15 -3.53
CA GLN A 59 -8.81 -18.09 -4.03
C GLN A 59 -8.21 -19.37 -4.63
N LEU A 60 -6.87 -19.48 -4.72
CA LEU A 60 -6.16 -20.50 -5.50
C LEU A 60 -5.29 -21.48 -4.68
N GLY A 61 -5.28 -21.43 -3.34
CA GLY A 61 -4.56 -22.39 -2.49
C GLY A 61 -3.57 -21.80 -1.46
N ALA A 62 -2.81 -22.65 -0.77
CA ALA A 62 -2.45 -22.44 0.65
C ALA A 62 -1.08 -21.78 0.98
N ALA A 63 -0.29 -21.29 0.03
CA ALA A 63 1.03 -20.68 0.31
C ALA A 63 1.14 -19.21 -0.13
N HIS A 64 0.03 -18.46 0.01
CA HIS A 64 -0.04 -17.05 -0.34
C HIS A 64 -0.08 -16.22 0.94
N VAL A 65 0.81 -15.22 1.05
CA VAL A 65 0.95 -14.43 2.27
C VAL A 65 0.82 -12.94 1.96
N PHE A 66 -0.06 -12.26 2.70
CA PHE A 66 -0.07 -10.80 2.81
C PHE A 66 0.63 -10.39 4.10
N ALA A 67 1.83 -9.84 3.99
CA ALA A 67 2.64 -9.47 5.16
C ALA A 67 3.70 -8.43 4.81
N ALA A 68 4.10 -7.63 5.80
CA ALA A 68 5.24 -6.72 5.67
C ALA A 68 6.59 -7.45 5.68
N THR A 69 6.66 -8.66 6.24
CA THR A 69 7.85 -9.51 6.32
C THR A 69 7.84 -10.63 5.31
N ALA A 70 9.02 -11.00 4.79
CA ALA A 70 9.16 -12.18 3.94
C ALA A 70 8.65 -13.44 4.66
N PRO A 71 7.83 -14.29 4.03
CA PRO A 71 7.39 -15.53 4.62
C PRO A 71 8.54 -16.55 4.65
N PRO A 72 8.54 -17.50 5.61
CA PRO A 72 9.32 -18.72 5.48
C PRO A 72 8.95 -19.43 4.17
N THR A 73 9.94 -19.92 3.43
CA THR A 73 9.72 -20.51 2.11
C THR A 73 10.67 -21.67 1.84
N THR A 74 10.21 -22.63 1.04
CA THR A 74 11.04 -23.70 0.45
C THR A 74 11.47 -23.36 -0.98
N ALA A 75 11.11 -22.18 -1.49
CA ALA A 75 11.46 -21.74 -2.82
C ALA A 75 12.99 -21.71 -3.03
N THR A 76 13.43 -22.14 -4.21
CA THR A 76 14.84 -22.14 -4.61
C THR A 76 15.23 -20.90 -5.42
N ALA A 77 14.24 -20.10 -5.83
CA ALA A 77 14.43 -18.85 -6.56
C ALA A 77 13.22 -17.92 -6.35
N ALA A 78 13.31 -16.68 -6.83
CA ALA A 78 12.22 -15.71 -6.71
C ALA A 78 12.03 -14.86 -7.96
N VAL A 79 10.81 -14.38 -8.15
CA VAL A 79 10.47 -13.35 -9.16
C VAL A 79 9.87 -12.15 -8.43
N LEU A 80 10.53 -11.00 -8.55
CA LEU A 80 10.13 -9.74 -7.91
C LEU A 80 9.53 -8.79 -8.95
N TRP A 81 8.27 -8.43 -8.75
CA TRP A 81 7.66 -7.28 -9.41
C TRP A 81 8.10 -6.03 -8.67
N LEU A 82 8.95 -5.24 -9.33
CA LEU A 82 9.65 -4.14 -8.72
C LEU A 82 8.67 -3.05 -8.26
N PRO A 83 8.65 -2.67 -6.96
CA PRO A 83 7.89 -1.52 -6.50
C PRO A 83 8.51 -0.21 -7.01
N LYS A 84 7.74 0.87 -7.02
CA LYS A 84 8.22 2.18 -7.49
C LYS A 84 9.17 2.83 -6.49
N GLU A 85 9.02 2.49 -5.22
CA GLU A 85 9.70 3.08 -4.08
C GLU A 85 11.08 2.44 -3.87
N LYS A 86 12.14 3.21 -4.09
CA LYS A 86 13.53 2.71 -3.97
C LYS A 86 13.83 2.08 -2.61
N LYS A 87 13.41 2.73 -1.51
CA LYS A 87 13.66 2.20 -0.16
C LYS A 87 12.92 0.88 0.10
N LEU A 88 11.73 0.71 -0.48
CA LEU A 88 11.01 -0.57 -0.38
C LEU A 88 11.76 -1.65 -1.15
N THR A 89 12.26 -1.33 -2.34
CA THR A 89 13.14 -2.23 -3.09
C THR A 89 14.38 -2.64 -2.29
N ASP A 90 15.07 -1.69 -1.63
CA ASP A 90 16.24 -2.00 -0.80
C ASP A 90 15.89 -2.99 0.33
N TYR A 91 14.73 -2.81 0.97
CA TYR A 91 14.22 -3.73 1.99
C TYR A 91 13.90 -5.11 1.41
N LEU A 92 13.20 -5.18 0.28
CA LEU A 92 12.82 -6.45 -0.36
C LEU A 92 14.04 -7.26 -0.78
N LEU A 93 15.08 -6.63 -1.33
CA LEU A 93 16.32 -7.31 -1.71
C LEU A 93 17.04 -7.91 -0.50
N GLN A 94 17.06 -7.22 0.65
CA GLN A 94 17.64 -7.72 1.89
C GLN A 94 16.80 -8.84 2.51
N ALA A 95 15.48 -8.69 2.52
CA ALA A 95 14.56 -9.71 3.02
C ALA A 95 14.66 -11.01 2.20
N LEU A 96 14.73 -10.90 0.88
CA LEU A 96 14.89 -12.04 -0.02
C LEU A 96 16.25 -12.73 0.17
N ALA A 97 17.33 -11.98 0.35
CA ALA A 97 18.64 -12.54 0.63
C ALA A 97 18.68 -13.32 1.96
N GLY A 98 17.79 -13.01 2.89
CA GLY A 98 17.65 -13.72 4.16
C GLY A 98 16.89 -15.06 4.08
N VAL A 99 15.95 -15.20 3.13
CA VAL A 99 15.05 -16.36 3.05
C VAL A 99 15.38 -17.32 1.89
N LEU A 100 16.12 -16.86 0.88
CA LEU A 100 16.53 -17.69 -0.25
C LEU A 100 17.89 -18.36 -0.02
N PRO A 101 18.12 -19.58 -0.55
CA PRO A 101 19.40 -20.26 -0.43
C PRO A 101 20.51 -19.60 -1.26
N SER A 102 21.77 -19.83 -0.90
CA SER A 102 22.92 -19.46 -1.74
C SER A 102 22.79 -20.07 -3.14
N GLY A 103 23.16 -19.32 -4.18
CA GLY A 103 22.98 -19.70 -5.58
C GLY A 103 21.55 -19.48 -6.12
N ALA A 104 20.61 -19.00 -5.29
CA ALA A 104 19.26 -18.70 -5.75
C ALA A 104 19.25 -17.61 -6.81
N LYS A 105 18.50 -17.83 -7.88
CA LYS A 105 18.23 -16.79 -8.90
C LYS A 105 17.13 -15.86 -8.40
N LEU A 106 17.32 -14.57 -8.65
CA LEU A 106 16.30 -13.55 -8.48
C LEU A 106 16.03 -12.88 -9.83
N TRP A 107 14.85 -13.13 -10.37
CA TRP A 107 14.34 -12.37 -11.50
C TRP A 107 13.65 -11.11 -11.01
N ILE A 108 13.90 -9.99 -11.69
CA ILE A 108 13.31 -8.70 -11.34
C ILE A 108 12.66 -8.15 -12.59
N VAL A 109 11.35 -7.92 -12.51
CA VAL A 109 10.57 -7.36 -13.61
C VAL A 109 9.96 -6.04 -13.18
N GLY A 110 10.00 -5.05 -14.06
CA GLY A 110 9.38 -3.76 -13.79
C GLY A 110 9.27 -2.89 -15.02
N GLU A 111 8.44 -1.85 -14.93
CA GLU A 111 8.29 -0.87 -15.99
C GLU A 111 9.51 0.07 -16.08
N LYS A 112 9.91 0.41 -17.30
CA LYS A 112 11.02 1.33 -17.63
C LYS A 112 10.87 2.71 -17.01
N ARG A 113 9.65 3.12 -16.68
CA ARG A 113 9.32 4.40 -16.05
C ARG A 113 9.09 4.28 -14.52
N SER A 114 9.30 3.10 -13.95
CA SER A 114 9.04 2.78 -12.54
C SER A 114 10.27 2.19 -11.83
N GLY A 115 11.45 2.74 -12.12
CA GLY A 115 12.66 2.47 -11.33
C GLY A 115 13.57 1.35 -11.84
N ILE A 116 13.09 0.44 -12.70
CA ILE A 116 13.90 -0.71 -13.19
C ILE A 116 15.18 -0.28 -13.90
N LYS A 117 15.20 0.90 -14.55
CA LYS A 117 16.44 1.41 -15.20
C LYS A 117 17.55 1.76 -14.22
N SER A 118 17.19 2.16 -12.99
CA SER A 118 18.15 2.55 -11.95
C SER A 118 18.46 1.43 -10.96
N ILE A 119 17.85 0.25 -11.11
CA ILE A 119 17.96 -0.85 -10.15
C ILE A 119 19.40 -1.37 -9.98
N HIS A 120 20.24 -1.23 -11.01
CA HIS A 120 21.66 -1.57 -10.95
C HIS A 120 22.45 -0.78 -9.90
N LYS A 121 21.90 0.35 -9.41
CA LYS A 121 22.50 1.13 -8.31
C LYS A 121 22.11 0.61 -6.92
N GLN A 122 21.07 -0.23 -6.85
CA GLN A 122 20.53 -0.79 -5.60
C GLN A 122 20.96 -2.25 -5.42
N ILE A 123 21.12 -2.98 -6.52
CA ILE A 123 21.63 -4.35 -6.50
C ILE A 123 23.16 -4.29 -6.38
N GLY A 124 23.64 -4.83 -5.28
CA GLY A 124 25.05 -5.09 -4.99
C GLY A 124 25.13 -6.29 -4.05
N ASP A 125 26.29 -6.47 -3.41
CA ASP A 125 26.52 -7.55 -2.44
C ASP A 125 25.34 -7.69 -1.45
N PRO A 126 24.78 -8.90 -1.26
CA PRO A 126 25.25 -10.22 -1.71
C PRO A 126 24.74 -10.66 -3.10
N TRP A 127 24.07 -9.80 -3.84
CA TRP A 127 23.55 -10.12 -5.17
C TRP A 127 24.60 -9.85 -6.24
N THR A 128 24.74 -10.76 -7.21
CA THR A 128 25.57 -10.51 -8.38
C THR A 128 25.02 -9.35 -9.23
N PRO A 129 25.87 -8.68 -10.03
CA PRO A 129 25.41 -7.62 -10.92
C PRO A 129 24.27 -8.12 -11.83
N PRO A 130 23.15 -7.38 -11.92
CA PRO A 130 21.98 -7.83 -12.65
C PRO A 130 22.25 -7.90 -14.15
N GLN A 131 21.94 -9.04 -14.75
CA GLN A 131 22.01 -9.26 -16.19
C GLN A 131 20.64 -9.03 -16.84
N LYS A 132 20.62 -8.33 -17.97
CA LYS A 132 19.38 -8.11 -18.73
C LYS A 132 19.00 -9.37 -19.49
N ILE A 133 17.79 -9.88 -19.23
CA ILE A 133 17.21 -11.03 -19.92
C ILE A 133 16.41 -10.56 -21.13
N ALA A 134 15.50 -9.60 -20.93
CA ALA A 134 14.58 -9.16 -21.97
C ALA A 134 14.03 -7.74 -21.76
N ASP A 135 13.48 -7.18 -22.83
CA ASP A 135 12.69 -5.95 -22.86
C ASP A 135 11.39 -6.21 -23.63
N GLY A 136 10.27 -5.63 -23.20
CA GLY A 136 9.00 -5.72 -23.94
C GLY A 136 7.93 -4.81 -23.36
N HIS A 137 7.11 -4.17 -24.21
CA HIS A 137 6.02 -3.25 -23.85
C HIS A 137 6.34 -2.33 -22.66
N HIS A 138 7.40 -1.53 -22.80
CA HIS A 138 7.88 -0.60 -21.76
C HIS A 138 8.32 -1.26 -20.44
N SER A 139 8.55 -2.56 -20.40
CA SER A 139 9.06 -3.31 -19.25
C SER A 139 10.43 -3.93 -19.54
N THR A 140 11.15 -4.25 -18.48
CA THR A 140 12.47 -4.91 -18.51
C THR A 140 12.48 -6.06 -17.52
N LEU A 141 13.06 -7.19 -17.93
CA LEU A 141 13.31 -8.37 -17.09
C LEU A 141 14.82 -8.52 -16.89
N LEU A 142 15.25 -8.57 -15.63
CA LEU A 142 16.62 -8.78 -15.21
C LEU A 142 16.74 -10.07 -14.40
N CYS A 143 17.96 -10.60 -14.28
CA CYS A 143 18.28 -11.70 -13.39
C CYS A 143 19.59 -11.39 -12.65
N CYS A 144 19.62 -11.66 -11.35
CA CYS A 144 20.85 -11.77 -10.57
C CYS A 144 20.82 -13.10 -9.78
N GLU A 145 21.92 -13.39 -9.12
CA GLU A 145 22.11 -14.58 -8.30
C GLU A 145 22.59 -14.19 -6.91
N LEU A 146 22.10 -14.88 -5.88
CA LEU A 146 22.54 -14.69 -4.50
C LEU A 146 23.86 -15.41 -4.28
N THR A 147 24.96 -14.70 -4.04
CA THR A 147 26.27 -15.34 -3.83
C THR A 147 26.30 -16.13 -2.52
N GLN A 148 25.70 -15.57 -1.47
CA GLN A 148 25.64 -16.16 -0.15
C GLN A 148 24.36 -15.74 0.56
N GLN A 149 23.63 -16.72 1.11
CA GLN A 149 22.48 -16.46 1.97
C GLN A 149 22.87 -15.59 3.17
N GLN A 150 22.06 -14.58 3.43
CA GLN A 150 22.23 -13.64 4.53
C GLN A 150 21.40 -14.07 5.73
N ARG A 151 21.64 -13.40 6.86
CA ARG A 151 20.77 -13.54 8.02
C ARG A 151 19.39 -12.92 7.70
N PRO A 152 18.27 -13.59 8.05
CA PRO A 152 16.96 -12.98 7.98
C PRO A 152 16.92 -11.64 8.71
N VAL A 153 16.42 -10.60 8.03
CA VAL A 153 16.30 -9.26 8.60
C VAL A 153 15.01 -9.13 9.41
N ALA A 154 15.03 -8.32 10.48
CA ALA A 154 13.82 -8.02 11.23
C ALA A 154 13.22 -6.69 10.75
N LEU A 155 11.90 -6.65 10.53
CA LEU A 155 11.21 -5.45 10.05
C LEU A 155 11.49 -4.21 10.93
N LYS A 156 11.57 -4.41 12.26
CA LYS A 156 11.89 -3.36 13.23
C LYS A 156 13.19 -2.62 12.94
N ASP A 157 14.16 -3.27 12.30
CA ASP A 157 15.47 -2.67 11.98
C ASP A 157 15.36 -1.61 10.88
N PHE A 158 14.23 -1.58 10.16
CA PHE A 158 13.90 -0.59 9.13
C PHE A 158 12.88 0.44 9.60
N CYS A 159 12.49 0.40 10.88
CA CYS A 159 11.52 1.33 11.45
C CYS A 159 12.16 2.72 11.63
N HIS A 160 11.54 3.75 11.08
CA HIS A 160 11.83 5.12 11.42
C HIS A 160 10.78 5.64 12.40
N TYR A 161 11.23 6.27 13.48
CA TYR A 161 10.35 6.92 14.44
C TYR A 161 10.43 8.44 14.30
N SER A 162 9.27 9.09 14.33
CA SER A 162 9.15 10.54 14.42
C SER A 162 8.16 10.93 15.51
N GLU A 163 8.24 12.17 15.97
CA GLU A 163 7.30 12.71 16.95
C GLU A 163 6.50 13.85 16.33
N LEU A 164 5.20 13.87 16.62
CA LEU A 164 4.29 14.90 16.17
C LEU A 164 3.67 15.60 17.40
N PRO A 165 3.96 16.89 17.64
CA PRO A 165 3.38 17.62 18.76
C PRO A 165 1.86 17.64 18.72
N GLN A 166 1.23 17.39 19.88
CA GLN A 166 -0.21 17.40 20.06
C GLN A 166 -0.62 18.41 21.13
N PRO A 167 -1.61 19.28 20.86
CA PRO A 167 -2.10 20.22 21.87
C PRO A 167 -2.57 19.49 23.12
N GLY A 168 -2.06 19.91 24.29
CA GLY A 168 -2.48 19.37 25.59
C GLY A 168 -1.98 17.96 25.95
N LEU A 169 -1.20 17.32 25.07
CA LEU A 169 -0.72 15.95 25.25
C LEU A 169 0.79 15.85 24.98
N THR A 170 1.43 14.76 25.40
CA THR A 170 2.78 14.43 24.95
C THR A 170 2.81 14.21 23.44
N PRO A 171 3.93 14.43 22.73
CA PRO A 171 4.01 14.19 21.29
C PRO A 171 3.57 12.78 20.90
N LEU A 172 2.83 12.66 19.79
CA LEU A 172 2.44 11.39 19.21
C LEU A 172 3.67 10.74 18.57
N LYS A 173 4.00 9.51 18.98
CA LYS A 173 5.09 8.74 18.39
C LYS A 173 4.60 8.03 17.14
N LEU A 174 5.23 8.25 16.01
CA LEU A 174 4.85 7.67 14.73
C LEU A 174 5.94 6.75 14.24
N ALA A 175 5.58 5.54 13.85
CA ALA A 175 6.45 4.58 13.18
C ALA A 175 6.21 4.64 11.67
N SER A 176 7.26 4.49 10.86
CA SER A 176 7.13 4.42 9.41
C SER A 176 8.16 3.45 8.84
N TYR A 177 7.78 2.72 7.79
CA TYR A 177 8.62 1.76 7.10
C TYR A 177 8.82 2.15 5.63
N PRO A 178 9.88 1.65 4.97
CA PRO A 178 10.04 1.80 3.53
C PRO A 178 8.77 1.38 2.77
N GLY A 179 8.33 2.21 1.82
CA GLY A 179 7.11 1.96 1.04
C GLY A 179 5.81 2.48 1.67
N VAL A 180 5.85 3.00 2.90
CA VAL A 180 4.73 3.76 3.47
C VAL A 180 4.71 5.18 2.90
N PHE A 181 3.51 5.72 2.66
CA PHE A 181 3.34 7.08 2.16
C PHE A 181 4.08 8.10 3.05
N ALA A 182 4.69 9.10 2.40
CA ALA A 182 5.50 10.16 3.01
C ALA A 182 6.76 9.69 3.77
N PHE A 183 7.15 8.41 3.72
CA PHE A 183 8.32 7.89 4.44
C PHE A 183 9.61 8.74 4.24
N PRO A 184 10.35 9.06 5.31
CA PRO A 184 10.07 8.78 6.72
C PRO A 184 9.30 9.90 7.45
N SER A 185 8.81 10.90 6.71
CA SER A 185 8.19 12.13 7.21
C SER A 185 6.67 12.01 7.29
N ILE A 186 6.04 13.07 7.84
CA ILE A 186 4.60 13.28 7.80
C ILE A 186 4.30 14.25 6.67
N ASP A 187 3.29 13.94 5.86
CA ASP A 187 2.86 14.79 4.76
C ASP A 187 2.17 16.08 5.26
N GLU A 188 2.39 17.18 4.55
CA GLU A 188 1.80 18.49 4.90
C GLU A 188 0.29 18.53 4.75
N GLY A 189 -0.29 17.80 3.79
CA GLY A 189 -1.73 17.62 3.67
C GLY A 189 -2.31 16.92 4.90
N SER A 190 -1.68 15.84 5.37
CA SER A 190 -2.11 15.18 6.62
C SER A 190 -2.03 16.13 7.81
N ARG A 191 -0.97 16.96 7.92
CA ARG A 191 -0.88 18.00 8.97
C ARG A 191 -1.99 19.04 8.85
N MET A 192 -2.27 19.50 7.63
CA MET A 192 -3.32 20.46 7.34
C MET A 192 -4.69 19.93 7.76
N LEU A 193 -4.98 18.64 7.49
CA LEU A 193 -6.21 18.00 7.94
C LEU A 193 -6.32 18.00 9.46
N LEU A 194 -5.27 17.56 10.17
CA LEU A 194 -5.24 17.50 11.63
C LEU A 194 -5.48 18.86 12.30
N GLN A 195 -4.96 19.94 11.72
CA GLN A 195 -5.15 21.31 12.21
C GLN A 195 -6.60 21.81 12.10
N HIS A 196 -7.39 21.24 11.20
CA HIS A 196 -8.75 21.71 10.89
C HIS A 196 -9.85 20.70 11.21
N LEU A 197 -9.47 19.50 11.69
CA LEU A 197 -10.44 18.53 12.22
C LEU A 197 -11.08 19.10 13.50
N PRO A 198 -12.43 19.14 13.58
CA PRO A 198 -13.09 19.53 14.82
C PRO A 198 -13.02 18.39 15.84
N THR A 199 -13.45 18.65 17.06
CA THR A 199 -13.84 17.57 17.98
C THR A 199 -14.95 16.76 17.32
N LEU A 200 -14.68 15.47 17.11
CA LEU A 200 -15.61 14.55 16.47
C LEU A 200 -16.71 14.14 17.44
N ARG A 201 -17.85 13.72 16.90
CA ARG A 201 -18.88 13.07 17.72
C ARG A 201 -18.34 11.71 18.18
N PRO A 202 -18.63 11.27 19.43
CA PRO A 202 -18.33 9.92 19.85
C PRO A 202 -18.95 8.90 18.89
N GLY A 203 -18.21 7.86 18.53
CA GLY A 203 -18.68 6.87 17.58
C GLY A 203 -17.56 6.14 16.85
N LYS A 204 -17.92 5.53 15.72
CA LYS A 204 -17.00 4.76 14.87
C LYS A 204 -16.31 5.68 13.86
N VAL A 205 -15.00 5.61 13.80
CA VAL A 205 -14.16 6.36 12.86
C VAL A 205 -13.42 5.39 11.95
N LEU A 206 -13.41 5.66 10.66
CA LEU A 206 -12.55 4.98 9.70
C LEU A 206 -11.43 5.91 9.25
N ASP A 207 -10.18 5.50 9.48
CA ASP A 207 -9.01 6.07 8.82
C ASP A 207 -8.78 5.29 7.51
N PHE A 208 -9.27 5.84 6.38
CA PHE A 208 -9.18 5.19 5.07
C PHE A 208 -7.87 5.59 4.38
N ALA A 209 -7.16 4.61 3.84
CA ALA A 209 -5.78 4.75 3.37
C ALA A 209 -4.89 5.29 4.51
N CYS A 210 -4.93 4.57 5.64
CA CYS A 210 -4.39 5.06 6.91
C CYS A 210 -2.88 5.31 6.89
N GLY A 211 -2.13 4.70 5.97
CA GLY A 211 -0.68 4.78 5.96
C GLY A 211 -0.13 4.28 7.29
N HIS A 212 0.68 5.12 7.95
CA HIS A 212 1.21 4.83 9.29
C HIS A 212 0.26 5.19 10.46
N GLY A 213 -1.02 5.47 10.17
CA GLY A 213 -2.09 5.67 11.16
C GLY A 213 -2.16 7.06 11.80
N VAL A 214 -1.54 8.07 11.21
CA VAL A 214 -1.40 9.40 11.84
C VAL A 214 -2.73 10.07 12.14
N LEU A 215 -3.73 9.94 11.27
CA LEU A 215 -5.03 10.60 11.44
C LEU A 215 -5.81 9.91 12.56
N GLY A 216 -5.99 8.60 12.46
CA GLY A 216 -6.72 7.83 13.47
C GLY A 216 -6.07 7.86 14.84
N ALA A 217 -4.75 7.66 14.93
CA ALA A 217 -4.03 7.69 16.20
C ALA A 217 -4.04 9.09 16.84
N TRP A 218 -4.00 10.14 16.03
CA TRP A 218 -4.15 11.50 16.56
C TRP A 218 -5.51 11.71 17.20
N LEU A 219 -6.58 11.33 16.48
CA LEU A 219 -7.95 11.46 16.95
C LEU A 219 -8.19 10.65 18.23
N GLN A 220 -7.73 9.39 18.27
CA GLN A 220 -7.96 8.52 19.43
C GLN A 220 -7.26 9.01 20.71
N ARG A 221 -6.09 9.65 20.59
CA ARG A 221 -5.43 10.26 21.77
C ARG A 221 -6.16 11.48 22.30
N GLN A 222 -6.70 12.31 21.39
CA GLN A 222 -7.47 13.49 21.78
C GLN A 222 -8.88 13.13 22.29
N GLN A 223 -9.43 12.01 21.80
CA GLN A 223 -10.78 11.52 22.12
C GLN A 223 -10.75 10.00 22.33
N PRO A 224 -10.39 9.53 23.54
CA PRO A 224 -10.27 8.10 23.86
C PRO A 224 -11.56 7.28 23.66
N GLU A 225 -12.71 7.94 23.58
CA GLU A 225 -14.01 7.31 23.33
C GLU A 225 -14.23 6.90 21.86
N LEU A 226 -13.39 7.34 20.93
CA LEU A 226 -13.50 7.00 19.51
C LEU A 226 -13.09 5.54 19.26
N GLN A 227 -13.93 4.82 18.50
CA GLN A 227 -13.63 3.49 18.01
C GLN A 227 -13.06 3.60 16.60
N VAL A 228 -11.75 3.47 16.46
CA VAL A 228 -11.05 3.69 15.19
C VAL A 228 -10.73 2.38 14.49
N SER A 229 -11.16 2.26 13.24
CA SER A 229 -10.71 1.22 12.30
C SER A 229 -9.72 1.84 11.30
N TYR A 230 -8.66 1.11 10.98
CA TYR A 230 -7.56 1.53 10.12
C TYR A 230 -7.54 0.66 8.88
N LEU A 231 -7.84 1.27 7.73
CA LEU A 231 -7.90 0.55 6.46
C LEU A 231 -6.78 1.01 5.54
N ASP A 232 -5.98 0.05 5.09
CA ASP A 232 -5.00 0.29 4.03
C ASP A 232 -4.86 -0.94 3.14
N VAL A 233 -4.44 -0.70 1.91
CA VAL A 233 -4.13 -1.75 0.96
C VAL A 233 -2.74 -2.32 1.17
N SER A 234 -1.84 -1.55 1.80
CA SER A 234 -0.43 -1.89 1.97
C SER A 234 -0.16 -2.63 3.27
N ALA A 235 0.48 -3.80 3.17
CA ALA A 235 0.96 -4.54 4.34
C ALA A 235 1.99 -3.72 5.14
N MET A 236 2.82 -2.94 4.45
CA MET A 236 3.81 -2.06 5.09
C MET A 236 3.14 -0.91 5.86
N ALA A 237 2.05 -0.35 5.32
CA ALA A 237 1.27 0.68 5.99
C ALA A 237 0.62 0.14 7.26
N LEU A 238 -0.09 -1.00 7.17
CA LEU A 238 -0.72 -1.62 8.33
C LEU A 238 0.30 -2.01 9.41
N ALA A 239 1.48 -2.50 9.02
CA ALA A 239 2.57 -2.77 9.98
C ALA A 239 3.09 -1.49 10.66
N ALA A 240 3.28 -0.40 9.91
CA ALA A 240 3.67 0.89 10.48
C ALA A 240 2.59 1.46 11.41
N CYS A 241 1.32 1.35 11.02
CA CYS A 241 0.18 1.76 11.82
C CYS A 241 0.11 0.96 13.13
N ALA A 242 0.26 -0.36 13.08
CA ALA A 242 0.33 -1.20 14.27
C ALA A 242 1.46 -0.79 15.22
N GLU A 243 2.64 -0.49 14.69
CA GLU A 243 3.77 -0.03 15.51
C GLU A 243 3.54 1.38 16.09
N THR A 244 2.90 2.28 15.34
CA THR A 244 2.41 3.58 15.85
C THR A 244 1.46 3.38 17.01
N LEU A 245 0.44 2.53 16.87
CA LEU A 245 -0.54 2.26 17.93
C LEU A 245 0.16 1.68 19.17
N ARG A 246 1.05 0.71 18.99
CA ARG A 246 1.84 0.09 20.07
C ARG A 246 2.66 1.13 20.84
N CYS A 247 3.32 2.05 20.14
CA CYS A 247 4.14 3.10 20.75
C CYS A 247 3.35 4.12 21.57
N ASN A 248 2.03 4.21 21.39
CA ASN A 248 1.16 5.16 22.08
C ASN A 248 0.08 4.47 22.92
N GLU A 249 0.19 3.16 23.16
CA GLU A 249 -0.76 2.38 23.97
C GLU A 249 -2.20 2.44 23.44
N LEU A 250 -2.33 2.50 22.12
CA LEU A 250 -3.60 2.57 21.40
C LEU A 250 -4.00 1.22 20.83
N THR A 251 -5.30 1.06 20.54
CA THR A 251 -5.86 -0.13 19.92
C THR A 251 -6.82 0.25 18.81
N GLY A 252 -6.93 -0.60 17.79
CA GLY A 252 -7.82 -0.36 16.67
C GLY A 252 -8.02 -1.62 15.83
N GLU A 253 -9.04 -1.61 14.99
CA GLU A 253 -9.31 -2.70 14.05
C GLU A 253 -8.53 -2.45 12.76
N PHE A 254 -7.72 -3.41 12.31
CA PHE A 254 -6.98 -3.31 11.05
C PHE A 254 -7.73 -4.01 9.92
N ILE A 255 -7.88 -3.30 8.79
CA ILE A 255 -8.58 -3.79 7.61
C ILE A 255 -7.62 -3.75 6.42
N ALA A 256 -7.22 -4.92 5.94
CA ALA A 256 -6.46 -5.06 4.70
C ALA A 256 -7.41 -5.10 3.49
N ALA A 257 -7.54 -3.98 2.79
CA ALA A 257 -8.44 -3.85 1.65
C ALA A 257 -7.97 -2.80 0.65
N ASP A 258 -8.27 -3.05 -0.62
CA ASP A 258 -8.12 -2.12 -1.74
C ASP A 258 -9.34 -1.19 -1.92
N GLU A 259 -10.48 -1.58 -1.35
CA GLU A 259 -11.73 -0.82 -1.42
C GLU A 259 -12.58 -0.98 -0.15
N LEU A 260 -13.59 -0.10 -0.02
CA LEU A 260 -14.61 -0.21 1.01
C LEU A 260 -15.61 -1.31 0.64
N SER A 261 -15.34 -2.53 1.09
CA SER A 261 -16.22 -3.69 0.82
C SER A 261 -17.54 -3.58 1.56
N THR A 262 -18.62 -4.10 0.98
CA THR A 262 -19.99 -4.11 1.55
C THR A 262 -20.14 -4.83 2.89
N LYS A 263 -19.11 -5.56 3.35
CA LYS A 263 -19.09 -6.24 4.65
C LYS A 263 -18.66 -5.33 5.79
N LEU A 264 -18.11 -4.15 5.49
CA LEU A 264 -17.69 -3.19 6.51
C LEU A 264 -18.91 -2.55 7.19
N PRO A 265 -18.81 -2.22 8.48
CA PRO A 265 -19.88 -1.50 9.17
C PRO A 265 -20.02 -0.07 8.64
N SER A 266 -21.10 0.60 9.02
CA SER A 266 -21.19 2.05 8.86
C SER A 266 -20.40 2.78 9.95
N TYR A 267 -19.84 3.94 9.59
CA TYR A 267 -19.01 4.80 10.42
C TYR A 267 -19.66 6.18 10.60
N ASP A 268 -19.43 6.80 11.75
CA ASP A 268 -19.88 8.17 12.04
C ASP A 268 -18.95 9.21 11.42
N THR A 269 -17.68 8.85 11.21
CA THR A 269 -16.72 9.69 10.50
C THR A 269 -15.79 8.83 9.66
N ILE A 270 -15.55 9.24 8.41
CA ILE A 270 -14.46 8.72 7.59
C ILE A 270 -13.45 9.86 7.43
N VAL A 271 -12.20 9.63 7.83
CA VAL A 271 -11.07 10.54 7.57
C VAL A 271 -10.14 9.92 6.55
N SER A 272 -9.59 10.73 5.63
CA SER A 272 -8.66 10.20 4.64
C SER A 272 -7.72 11.24 4.04
N HIS A 273 -6.53 10.77 3.66
CA HIS A 273 -5.64 11.41 2.71
C HIS A 273 -5.32 10.41 1.58
N PRO A 274 -6.23 10.19 0.62
CA PRO A 274 -6.15 9.05 -0.27
C PRO A 274 -5.10 9.27 -1.37
N PRO A 275 -4.44 8.20 -1.84
CA PRO A 275 -3.56 8.26 -2.99
C PRO A 275 -4.38 8.53 -4.25
N PHE A 276 -3.90 9.40 -5.14
CA PHE A 276 -4.60 9.73 -6.38
C PHE A 276 -3.79 9.49 -7.66
N HIS A 277 -2.70 8.71 -7.56
CA HIS A 277 -1.77 8.47 -8.67
C HIS A 277 -1.45 6.96 -8.83
N THR A 278 -2.38 6.18 -9.35
CA THR A 278 -2.10 4.81 -9.82
C THR A 278 -1.81 4.81 -11.34
N GLY A 279 -0.80 5.57 -11.77
CA GLY A 279 -0.39 5.60 -13.18
C GLY A 279 0.01 6.98 -13.70
N GLN A 280 0.25 7.08 -15.01
CA GLN A 280 0.63 8.34 -15.68
C GLN A 280 -0.56 9.20 -16.11
N LYS A 281 -1.80 8.70 -15.98
CA LYS A 281 -3.03 9.45 -16.22
C LYS A 281 -3.78 9.57 -14.90
N THR A 282 -4.29 10.77 -14.63
CA THR A 282 -5.23 11.00 -13.54
C THR A 282 -6.51 10.23 -13.83
N ASP A 283 -6.69 9.10 -13.15
CA ASP A 283 -7.92 8.32 -13.26
C ASP A 283 -8.91 8.77 -12.18
N TYR A 284 -9.83 9.65 -12.57
CA TYR A 284 -10.86 10.16 -11.68
C TYR A 284 -11.87 9.08 -11.24
N SER A 285 -11.92 7.93 -11.92
CA SER A 285 -12.87 6.86 -11.59
C SER A 285 -12.61 6.26 -10.21
N ILE A 286 -11.34 6.16 -9.80
CA ILE A 286 -10.94 5.65 -8.47
C ILE A 286 -11.48 6.57 -7.37
N GLY A 287 -11.28 7.90 -7.53
CA GLY A 287 -11.82 8.86 -6.57
C GLY A 287 -13.35 8.87 -6.51
N GLN A 288 -14.01 8.78 -7.67
CA GLN A 288 -15.48 8.67 -7.71
C GLN A 288 -15.99 7.41 -7.02
N GLN A 289 -15.33 6.27 -7.25
CA GLN A 289 -15.70 5.01 -6.61
C GLN A 289 -15.50 5.10 -5.10
N PHE A 290 -14.35 5.62 -4.65
CA PHE A 290 -14.09 5.87 -3.24
C PHE A 290 -15.18 6.75 -2.60
N LEU A 291 -15.53 7.88 -3.21
CA LEU A 291 -16.52 8.80 -2.65
C LEU A 291 -17.92 8.19 -2.57
N ARG A 292 -18.31 7.42 -3.60
CA ARG A 292 -19.57 6.65 -3.59
C ARG A 292 -19.59 5.62 -2.46
N SER A 293 -18.55 4.80 -2.36
CA SER A 293 -18.47 3.80 -1.29
C SER A 293 -18.38 4.45 0.10
N ALA A 294 -17.65 5.55 0.25
CA ALA A 294 -17.56 6.28 1.53
C ALA A 294 -18.94 6.77 1.97
N ARG A 295 -19.74 7.32 1.05
CA ARG A 295 -21.13 7.72 1.34
C ARG A 295 -21.99 6.55 1.81
N GLU A 296 -21.86 5.37 1.20
CA GLU A 296 -22.62 4.17 1.57
C GLU A 296 -22.24 3.65 2.97
N HIS A 297 -20.99 3.83 3.36
CA HIS A 297 -20.44 3.41 4.66
C HIS A 297 -20.52 4.48 5.75
N LEU A 298 -21.12 5.64 5.51
CA LEU A 298 -21.37 6.61 6.57
C LEU A 298 -22.73 6.34 7.23
N THR A 299 -22.88 6.60 8.53
CA THR A 299 -24.21 6.64 9.19
C THR A 299 -25.06 7.78 8.62
N SER A 300 -26.36 7.85 8.94
CA SER A 300 -27.24 8.89 8.39
C SER A 300 -26.78 10.32 8.66
N ASN A 301 -26.06 10.52 9.77
CA ASN A 301 -25.47 11.80 10.17
C ASN A 301 -23.94 11.80 10.04
N GLY A 302 -23.37 10.79 9.39
CA GLY A 302 -21.94 10.62 9.26
C GLY A 302 -21.31 11.63 8.32
N GLU A 303 -20.03 11.93 8.57
CA GLU A 303 -19.26 12.92 7.83
C GLU A 303 -18.00 12.31 7.21
N LEU A 304 -17.69 12.72 5.98
CA LEU A 304 -16.39 12.50 5.34
C LEU A 304 -15.52 13.73 5.56
N TRP A 305 -14.28 13.52 5.99
CA TRP A 305 -13.22 14.52 6.07
C TRP A 305 -12.04 14.06 5.22
N LEU A 306 -11.64 14.90 4.28
CA LEU A 306 -10.70 14.54 3.24
C LEU A 306 -9.68 15.66 3.06
N VAL A 307 -8.40 15.32 2.98
CA VAL A 307 -7.40 16.23 2.41
C VAL A 307 -6.87 15.67 1.11
N ALA A 308 -6.70 16.53 0.12
CA ALA A 308 -6.13 16.14 -1.16
C ALA A 308 -5.53 17.32 -1.91
N ASN A 309 -4.75 17.01 -2.95
CA ASN A 309 -4.16 18.02 -3.82
C ASN A 309 -5.23 18.86 -4.54
N ARG A 310 -5.11 20.18 -4.48
CA ARG A 310 -6.12 21.14 -4.98
C ARG A 310 -6.28 21.18 -6.50
N PHE A 311 -5.29 20.69 -7.24
CA PHE A 311 -5.33 20.70 -8.72
C PHE A 311 -6.28 19.63 -9.29
N LEU A 312 -6.76 18.73 -8.43
CA LEU A 312 -7.73 17.70 -8.76
C LEU A 312 -9.15 18.21 -8.49
N PRO A 313 -10.17 17.76 -9.25
CA PRO A 313 -11.55 18.25 -9.20
C PRO A 313 -12.34 17.66 -8.00
N TRP A 314 -11.76 17.67 -6.80
CA TRP A 314 -12.39 17.04 -5.63
C TRP A 314 -13.71 17.68 -5.24
N SER A 315 -13.84 19.00 -5.39
CA SER A 315 -15.10 19.71 -5.09
C SER A 315 -16.26 19.16 -5.92
N GLU A 316 -16.02 18.98 -7.23
CA GLU A 316 -16.99 18.43 -8.18
C GLU A 316 -17.29 16.97 -7.85
N LEU A 317 -16.26 16.12 -7.69
CA LEU A 317 -16.44 14.70 -7.39
C LEU A 317 -17.19 14.44 -6.08
N ILE A 318 -16.91 15.24 -5.04
CA ILE A 318 -17.60 15.17 -3.75
C ILE A 318 -19.04 15.64 -3.91
N THR A 319 -19.29 16.74 -4.63
CA THR A 319 -20.64 17.24 -4.88
C THR A 319 -21.49 16.22 -5.66
N ASP A 320 -20.93 15.57 -6.67
CA ASP A 320 -21.61 14.52 -7.44
C ASP A 320 -22.03 13.33 -6.56
N SER A 321 -21.19 12.99 -5.57
CA SER A 321 -21.45 11.85 -4.68
C SER A 321 -22.36 12.21 -3.51
N PHE A 322 -22.14 13.37 -2.88
CA PHE A 322 -22.77 13.80 -1.63
C PHE A 322 -23.88 14.86 -1.78
N GLY A 323 -24.04 15.43 -2.97
CA GLY A 323 -24.94 16.55 -3.26
C GLY A 323 -24.42 17.91 -2.80
N HIS A 324 -23.30 17.95 -2.06
CA HIS A 324 -22.63 19.15 -1.59
C HIS A 324 -21.17 18.86 -1.25
N CYS A 325 -20.36 19.92 -1.18
CA CYS A 325 -18.99 19.85 -0.71
C CYS A 325 -18.66 21.13 0.06
N GLU A 326 -18.21 21.01 1.31
CA GLU A 326 -17.65 22.12 2.08
C GLU A 326 -16.12 22.09 1.94
N ARG A 327 -15.52 23.13 1.36
CA ARG A 327 -14.07 23.32 1.39
C ARG A 327 -13.70 24.12 2.63
N VAL A 328 -13.22 23.42 3.65
CA VAL A 328 -12.95 23.95 5.00
C VAL A 328 -11.76 24.90 4.98
N VAL A 329 -10.68 24.51 4.30
CA VAL A 329 -9.46 25.32 4.13
C VAL A 329 -8.72 24.90 2.87
N GLN A 330 -7.88 25.78 2.32
CA GLN A 330 -6.96 25.45 1.24
C GLN A 330 -5.69 26.29 1.30
N ASP A 331 -4.61 25.75 0.72
CA ASP A 331 -3.37 26.48 0.49
C ASP A 331 -2.94 26.37 -0.98
N ASN A 332 -1.64 26.48 -1.26
CA ASN A 332 -1.09 26.38 -2.61
C ASN A 332 -0.98 24.95 -3.17
N LYS A 333 -1.16 23.92 -2.35
CA LYS A 333 -0.97 22.52 -2.72
C LYS A 333 -2.19 21.67 -2.40
N PHE A 334 -2.76 21.83 -1.22
CA PHE A 334 -3.81 20.99 -0.65
C PHE A 334 -5.08 21.78 -0.34
N ALA A 335 -6.17 21.05 -0.21
CA ALA A 335 -7.43 21.53 0.35
C ALA A 335 -8.03 20.46 1.25
N VAL A 336 -8.65 20.91 2.35
CA VAL A 336 -9.44 20.08 3.25
C VAL A 336 -10.90 20.23 2.88
N TYR A 337 -11.56 19.11 2.64
CA TYR A 337 -12.95 19.00 2.27
C TYR A 337 -13.73 18.25 3.34
N ARG A 338 -15.01 18.61 3.46
CA ARG A 338 -15.98 17.95 4.29
C ARG A 338 -17.26 17.72 3.51
N ALA A 339 -17.87 16.57 3.70
CA ALA A 339 -19.22 16.28 3.22
C ALA A 339 -20.00 15.46 4.24
N ARG A 340 -21.31 15.66 4.30
CA ARG A 340 -22.22 14.86 5.15
C ARG A 340 -23.03 13.90 4.31
N ARG A 341 -23.37 12.72 4.84
CA ARG A 341 -24.27 11.80 4.09
C ARG A 341 -25.60 12.48 3.77
N GLY A 342 -26.28 13.04 4.78
CA GLY A 342 -27.58 13.72 4.61
C GLY A 342 -28.69 12.81 4.02
N ARG A 343 -29.95 13.20 4.17
CA ARG A 343 -31.03 12.61 3.36
C ARG A 343 -31.05 13.33 2.01
N ARG A 344 -31.08 12.56 0.92
CA ARG A 344 -31.28 13.09 -0.44
C ARG A 344 -32.59 13.84 -0.54
#